data_AF-A0AAD7CFV2-F1
#
_entry.id   AF-A0AAD7CFV2-F1
#
_cell.length_a   1.000
_cell.length_b   1.000
_cell.length_c   1.000
_cell.angle_alpha   90.00
_cell.angle_beta   90.00
_cell.angle_gamma   90.00
#
_symmetry.space_group_name_H-M   'P 1'
#
loop_
_entity.id
_entity.type
_entity.pdbx_description
1 polymer ?
#
loop_
_entity_poly.entity_id
_entity_poly.type
_entity_poly.pdbx_seq_one_letter_code
_entity_poly.pdbx_strand_id
1 'polypeptide(L)'
;MATIKTTTPTLPDYITYRYANRLVYVQPASTYETALDIAQKEFVELADVPRDRISFNTVATLNRQEPRVVRISESAWFAAVARQLCGGVIDIIVCPDPGCPPMYLAVPPDMGMVKEEIDILRKTRAASAPPTPSRSRQPSPSGRSTSSAKRSWYQRLV
;
A
#
# COMPACT_ATOMS: atom_id res chain seq x y z
N MET A 1 -11.26 35.05 -20.73
CA MET A 1 -9.86 34.88 -20.28
C MET A 1 -9.89 34.63 -18.78
N ALA A 2 -9.52 33.44 -18.31
CA ALA A 2 -9.53 33.12 -16.88
C ALA A 2 -8.18 33.51 -16.26
N THR A 3 -8.17 34.50 -15.37
CA THR A 3 -6.99 34.96 -14.64
C THR A 3 -6.75 34.01 -13.46
N ILE A 4 -5.74 33.17 -13.54
CA ILE A 4 -5.34 32.30 -12.43
C ILE A 4 -4.58 33.16 -11.43
N LYS A 5 -5.21 33.47 -10.29
CA LYS A 5 -4.53 34.14 -9.17
C LYS A 5 -3.61 33.11 -8.50
N THR A 6 -2.32 33.19 -8.80
CA THR A 6 -1.28 32.44 -8.08
C THR A 6 -1.22 32.99 -6.66
N THR A 7 -2.01 32.38 -5.78
CA THR A 7 -2.04 32.75 -4.36
C THR A 7 -0.85 32.05 -3.72
N THR A 8 0.07 32.80 -3.14
CA THR A 8 1.22 32.24 -2.44
C THR A 8 0.73 31.30 -1.33
N PRO A 9 1.19 30.04 -1.28
CA PRO A 9 0.69 29.08 -0.30
C PRO A 9 1.13 29.51 1.11
N THR A 10 0.19 30.05 1.88
CA THR A 10 0.37 30.36 3.30
C THR A 10 0.06 29.12 4.13
N LEU A 11 0.81 28.90 5.21
CA LEU A 11 0.49 27.82 6.15
C LEU A 11 -0.84 28.12 6.87
N PRO A 12 -1.65 27.09 7.17
CA PRO A 12 -2.83 27.26 8.00
C PRO A 12 -2.44 27.66 9.44
N ASP A 13 -3.38 28.19 10.22
CA ASP A 13 -3.11 28.58 11.62
C ASP A 13 -2.82 27.37 12.51
N TYR A 14 -3.55 26.28 12.29
CA TYR A 14 -3.40 25.02 13.00
C TYR A 14 -3.80 23.83 12.12
N ILE A 15 -3.18 22.68 12.40
CA ILE A 15 -3.51 21.38 11.81
C ILE A 15 -3.76 20.37 12.92
N THR A 16 -4.32 19.22 12.58
CA THR A 16 -4.63 18.16 13.55
C THR A 16 -3.81 16.93 13.23
N TYR A 17 -3.04 16.43 14.19
CA TYR A 17 -2.38 15.13 14.09
C TYR A 17 -3.27 14.03 14.63
N ARG A 18 -3.36 12.90 13.91
CA ARG A 18 -4.11 11.72 14.31
C ARG A 18 -3.19 10.51 14.48
N TYR A 19 -3.21 9.89 15.65
CA TYR A 19 -2.49 8.64 15.93
C TYR A 19 -3.29 7.77 16.91
N ALA A 20 -3.46 6.48 16.63
CA ALA A 20 -4.13 5.51 17.52
C ALA A 20 -5.48 6.01 18.12
N ASN A 21 -6.33 6.63 17.30
CA ASN A 21 -7.61 7.28 17.68
C ASN A 21 -7.50 8.54 18.55
N ARG A 22 -6.30 9.05 18.80
CA ARG A 22 -6.08 10.35 19.44
C ARG A 22 -5.89 11.44 18.38
N LEU A 23 -6.40 12.62 18.68
CA LEU A 23 -6.31 13.82 17.86
C LEU A 23 -5.69 14.94 18.68
N VAL A 24 -4.69 15.63 18.12
CA VAL A 24 -4.01 16.75 18.78
C VAL A 24 -3.92 17.91 17.80
N TYR A 25 -4.37 19.09 18.22
CA TYR A 25 -4.18 20.33 17.47
C TYR A 25 -2.76 20.82 17.66
N VAL A 26 -2.06 21.05 16.55
CA VAL A 26 -0.68 21.50 16.54
C VAL A 26 -0.49 22.65 15.56
N GLN A 27 0.50 23.49 15.85
CA GLN A 27 0.94 24.48 14.89
C GLN A 27 1.68 23.75 13.75
N PRO A 28 1.36 24.05 12.47
CA PRO A 28 2.03 23.40 11.35
C PRO A 28 3.53 23.70 11.35
N ALA A 29 4.32 22.63 11.35
CA ALA A 29 5.76 22.72 11.29
C ALA A 29 6.22 23.14 9.88
N SER A 30 7.25 23.98 9.80
CA SER A 30 7.81 24.42 8.50
C SER A 30 8.59 23.31 7.79
N THR A 31 9.16 22.36 8.55
CA THR A 31 9.95 21.24 8.03
C THR A 31 9.40 19.89 8.49
N TYR A 32 9.71 18.84 7.74
CA TYR A 32 9.29 17.48 8.08
C TYR A 32 9.93 17.00 9.40
N GLU A 33 11.21 17.29 9.62
CA GLU A 33 11.92 16.93 10.86
C GLU A 33 11.29 17.58 12.10
N THR A 34 10.93 18.86 12.01
CA THR A 34 10.26 19.54 13.13
C THR A 34 8.86 18.99 13.38
N ALA A 35 8.17 18.52 12.33
CA ALA A 35 6.91 17.80 12.47
C ALA A 35 7.08 16.47 13.22
N LEU A 36 8.16 15.73 12.95
CA LEU A 36 8.49 14.50 13.68
C LEU A 36 8.77 14.77 15.16
N ASP A 37 9.53 15.84 15.47
CA ASP A 37 9.79 16.25 16.86
C ASP A 37 8.50 16.56 17.61
N ILE A 38 7.59 17.31 16.97
CA ILE A 38 6.28 17.62 17.55
C ILE A 38 5.48 16.32 17.74
N ALA A 39 5.45 15.43 16.74
CA ALA A 39 4.72 14.17 16.84
C ALA A 39 5.23 13.31 18.00
N GLN A 40 6.54 13.13 18.15
CA GLN A 40 7.11 12.34 19.25
C GLN A 40 6.89 13.01 20.63
N LYS A 41 6.89 14.34 20.68
CA LYS A 41 6.62 15.09 21.91
C LYS A 41 5.16 14.98 22.36
N GLU A 42 4.21 15.10 21.43
CA GLU A 42 2.78 15.11 21.73
C GLU A 42 2.22 13.68 21.89
N PHE A 43 2.79 12.68 21.21
CA PHE A 43 2.41 11.28 21.31
C PHE A 43 3.52 10.48 21.99
N VAL A 44 3.39 10.25 23.30
CA VAL A 44 4.36 9.50 24.12
C VAL A 44 4.64 8.09 23.55
N GLU A 45 3.65 7.47 22.91
CA GLU A 45 3.78 6.15 22.25
C GLU A 45 4.74 6.17 21.05
N LEU A 46 5.01 7.34 20.46
CA LEU A 46 5.95 7.53 19.37
C LEU A 46 7.36 7.91 19.86
N ALA A 47 7.55 8.19 21.16
CA ALA A 47 8.83 8.66 21.69
C ALA A 47 9.97 7.64 21.48
N ASP A 48 9.66 6.35 21.61
CA ASP A 48 10.62 5.25 21.41
C ASP A 48 10.71 4.76 19.95
N VAL A 49 9.84 5.27 19.07
CA VAL A 49 9.78 4.85 17.68
C VAL A 49 10.81 5.63 16.87
N PRO A 50 11.72 4.98 16.12
CA PRO A 50 12.69 5.70 15.30
C PRO A 50 11.99 6.49 14.19
N ARG A 51 12.50 7.69 13.92
CA ARG A 51 11.95 8.66 12.95
C ARG A 51 11.70 8.07 11.57
N ASP A 52 12.59 7.21 11.09
CA ASP A 52 12.49 6.57 9.78
C ASP A 52 11.25 5.68 9.63
N ARG A 53 10.67 5.24 10.75
CA ARG A 53 9.45 4.43 10.78
C ARG A 53 8.19 5.28 10.90
N ILE A 54 8.29 6.58 11.15
CA ILE A 54 7.14 7.46 11.28
C ILE A 54 6.84 8.08 9.91
N SER A 55 5.60 7.88 9.45
CA SER A 55 5.13 8.45 8.19
C SER A 55 3.89 9.29 8.42
N PHE A 56 3.86 10.45 7.76
CA PHE A 56 2.69 11.31 7.72
C PHE A 56 1.88 11.04 6.46
N ASN A 57 0.59 10.84 6.63
CA ASN A 57 -0.35 10.56 5.56
C ASN A 57 -1.49 11.57 5.60
N THR A 58 -2.10 11.84 4.45
CA THR A 58 -3.29 12.68 4.33
C THR A 58 -4.27 12.05 3.38
N VAL A 59 -5.55 12.37 3.55
CA VAL A 59 -6.59 11.92 2.64
C VAL A 59 -6.69 12.91 1.49
N ALA A 60 -6.38 12.45 0.28
CA ALA A 60 -6.49 13.25 -0.93
C ALA A 60 -7.54 12.64 -1.87
N THR A 61 -8.34 13.52 -2.48
CA THR A 61 -9.30 13.13 -3.53
C THR A 61 -8.62 13.33 -4.89
N LEU A 62 -8.27 12.23 -5.57
CA LEU A 62 -7.67 12.29 -6.90
C LEU A 62 -8.77 12.13 -7.97
N ASN A 63 -8.90 13.10 -8.87
CA ASN A 63 -9.74 12.99 -10.08
C ASN A 63 -11.19 12.55 -9.85
N ARG A 64 -11.88 13.11 -8.84
CA ARG A 64 -13.28 12.79 -8.47
C ARG A 64 -13.52 11.32 -8.08
N GLN A 65 -12.46 10.55 -7.83
CA GLN A 65 -12.56 9.20 -7.27
C GLN A 65 -12.71 9.24 -5.75
N GLU A 66 -12.89 8.07 -5.16
CA GLU A 66 -12.94 7.89 -3.71
C GLU A 66 -11.71 8.49 -3.01
N PRO A 67 -11.88 9.05 -1.80
CA PRO A 67 -10.78 9.57 -1.00
C PRO A 67 -9.74 8.47 -0.75
N ARG A 68 -8.47 8.75 -1.06
CA ARG A 68 -7.36 7.81 -0.83
C ARG A 68 -6.38 8.39 0.17
N VAL A 69 -5.83 7.52 1.01
CA VAL A 69 -4.74 7.85 1.92
C VAL A 69 -3.45 7.93 1.10
N VAL A 70 -2.77 9.06 1.16
CA VAL A 70 -1.51 9.32 0.45
C VAL A 70 -0.45 9.71 1.47
N ARG A 71 0.73 9.11 1.35
CA ARG A 71 1.90 9.47 2.16
C ARG A 71 2.49 10.79 1.69
N ILE A 72 2.80 11.67 2.64
CA ILE A 72 3.50 12.92 2.43
C ILE A 72 5.01 12.64 2.55
N SER A 73 5.77 12.95 1.50
CA SER A 73 7.23 12.90 1.55
C SER A 73 7.80 14.15 2.22
N GLU A 74 9.03 14.07 2.73
CA GLU A 74 9.76 15.20 3.31
C GLU A 74 9.79 16.41 2.36
N SER A 75 10.13 16.18 1.08
CA SER A 75 10.18 17.22 0.04
C SER A 75 8.83 17.86 -0.27
N ALA A 76 7.72 17.14 -0.04
CA ALA A 76 6.37 17.61 -0.30
C ALA A 76 5.69 18.15 0.97
N TRP A 77 6.33 18.07 2.13
CA TRP A 77 5.75 18.43 3.42
C TRP A 77 5.15 19.84 3.41
N PHE A 78 5.98 20.83 3.12
CA PHE A 78 5.56 22.23 3.14
C PHE A 78 4.39 22.48 2.19
N ALA A 79 4.47 21.96 0.95
CA ALA A 79 3.43 22.12 -0.05
C ALA A 79 2.12 21.39 0.33
N ALA A 80 2.22 20.23 0.99
CA ALA A 80 1.05 19.47 1.43
C ALA A 80 0.34 20.18 2.60
N VAL A 81 1.10 20.65 3.58
CA VAL A 81 0.57 21.35 4.76
C VAL A 81 0.01 22.72 4.39
N ALA A 82 0.67 23.48 3.53
CA ALA A 82 0.18 24.79 3.09
C ALA A 82 -1.11 24.71 2.25
N ARG A 83 -1.42 23.54 1.67
CA ARG A 83 -2.67 23.29 0.95
C ARG A 83 -3.76 22.71 1.83
N GLN A 84 -3.45 22.33 3.06
CA GLN A 84 -4.47 21.88 4.00
C GLN A 84 -5.34 23.05 4.43
N LEU A 85 -6.63 22.77 4.58
CA LEU A 85 -7.57 23.69 5.22
C LEU A 85 -7.23 23.80 6.71
N CYS A 86 -7.60 24.92 7.35
CA CYS A 86 -7.48 25.06 8.79
C CYS A 86 -8.21 23.90 9.49
N GLY A 87 -7.52 23.20 10.39
CA GLY A 87 -8.04 22.01 11.06
C GLY A 87 -7.97 20.72 10.24
N GLY A 88 -7.29 20.71 9.09
CA GLY A 88 -7.01 19.51 8.32
C GLY A 88 -6.34 18.42 9.17
N VAL A 89 -6.68 17.16 8.90
CA VAL A 89 -6.16 16.01 9.66
C VAL A 89 -5.00 15.37 8.91
N ILE A 90 -3.86 15.21 9.59
CA ILE A 90 -2.70 14.44 9.13
C ILE A 90 -2.61 13.18 9.97
N ASP A 91 -2.63 12.04 9.31
CA ASP A 91 -2.53 10.72 9.91
C ASP A 91 -1.07 10.34 10.12
N ILE A 92 -0.74 9.92 11.34
CA ILE A 92 0.58 9.39 11.66
C ILE A 92 0.48 7.87 11.62
N ILE A 93 1.34 7.25 10.80
CA ILE A 93 1.42 5.80 10.67
C ILE A 93 2.84 5.35 10.98
N VAL A 94 2.96 4.34 11.85
CA VAL A 94 4.23 3.67 12.14
C VAL A 94 4.43 2.50 11.19
N CYS A 95 5.42 2.62 10.32
CA CYS A 95 5.84 1.57 9.40
C CYS A 95 6.50 0.41 10.17
N PRO A 96 6.35 -0.84 9.68
CA PRO A 96 7.09 -1.97 10.21
C PRO A 96 8.60 -1.78 10.01
N ASP A 97 9.40 -2.42 10.87
CA ASP A 97 10.85 -2.37 10.78
C ASP A 97 11.31 -3.04 9.46
N PRO A 98 12.05 -2.34 8.58
CA PRO A 98 12.56 -2.93 7.35
C PRO A 98 13.54 -4.10 7.59
N GLY A 99 14.14 -4.17 8.79
CA GLY A 99 15.03 -5.27 9.20
C GLY A 99 14.29 -6.53 9.65
N CYS A 100 12.99 -6.44 9.95
CA CYS A 100 12.19 -7.62 10.25
C CYS A 100 11.83 -8.32 8.94
N PRO A 101 12.26 -9.58 8.73
CA PRO A 101 11.85 -10.32 7.55
C PRO A 101 10.32 -10.38 7.51
N PRO A 102 9.70 -10.09 6.35
CA PRO A 102 8.26 -10.21 6.19
C PRO A 102 7.79 -11.59 6.65
N MET A 103 6.83 -11.60 7.56
CA MET A 103 6.34 -12.82 8.20
C MET A 103 5.37 -13.54 7.24
N TYR A 104 5.91 -14.19 6.20
CA TYR A 104 5.14 -14.86 5.16
C TYR A 104 4.46 -16.16 5.62
N LEU A 105 4.72 -16.62 6.85
CA LEU A 105 4.40 -17.98 7.29
C LEU A 105 3.63 -18.06 8.62
N ALA A 106 3.11 -16.95 9.15
CA ALA A 106 2.16 -17.06 10.25
C ALA A 106 0.82 -17.56 9.72
N VAL A 107 0.70 -18.88 9.59
CA VAL A 107 -0.59 -19.56 9.62
C VAL A 107 -1.25 -19.09 10.90
N PRO A 108 -2.42 -18.42 10.86
CA PRO A 108 -3.16 -18.08 12.07
C PRO A 108 -3.25 -19.36 12.92
N PRO A 109 -2.89 -19.32 14.23
CA PRO A 109 -3.05 -20.49 15.07
C PRO A 109 -4.51 -20.92 14.96
N ASP A 110 -4.68 -22.10 14.36
CA ASP A 110 -5.90 -22.86 14.13
C ASP A 110 -7.11 -22.24 14.85
N MET A 111 -7.84 -21.36 14.15
CA MET A 111 -9.18 -20.98 14.55
C MET A 111 -10.00 -22.27 14.44
N GLY A 112 -10.02 -23.02 15.54
CA GLY A 112 -10.44 -24.42 15.63
C GLY A 112 -11.66 -24.74 14.79
N MET A 113 -11.41 -25.09 13.52
CA MET A 113 -12.40 -25.68 12.65
C MET A 113 -12.56 -27.10 13.14
N VAL A 114 -13.67 -27.33 13.84
CA VAL A 114 -14.04 -28.63 14.40
C VAL A 114 -13.90 -29.68 13.30
N LYS A 115 -13.15 -30.75 13.59
CA LYS A 115 -12.77 -31.83 12.67
C LYS A 115 -13.93 -32.41 11.84
N GLU A 116 -15.17 -32.23 12.30
CA GLU A 116 -16.40 -32.67 11.61
C GLU A 116 -16.70 -31.93 10.30
N GLU A 117 -16.28 -30.68 10.11
CA GLU A 117 -16.64 -29.93 8.90
C GLU A 117 -15.81 -30.32 7.66
N ILE A 118 -14.57 -30.80 7.88
CA ILE A 118 -13.66 -31.21 6.79
C ILE A 118 -14.14 -32.52 6.12
N ASP A 119 -14.77 -33.41 6.86
CA ASP A 119 -15.30 -34.67 6.32
C ASP A 119 -16.55 -34.47 5.45
N ILE A 120 -17.31 -33.40 5.67
CA ILE A 120 -18.47 -33.06 4.84
C ILE A 120 -18.03 -32.61 3.44
N LEU A 121 -16.93 -31.84 3.35
CA LEU A 121 -16.39 -31.35 2.08
C LEU A 121 -15.65 -32.42 1.26
N ARG A 122 -15.08 -33.46 1.90
CA ARG A 122 -14.46 -34.59 1.18
C ARG A 122 -15.46 -35.58 0.62
N LYS A 123 -16.64 -35.71 1.22
CA LYS A 123 -17.63 -36.73 0.83
C LYS A 123 -18.37 -36.41 -0.47
N THR A 124 -18.31 -35.17 -0.96
CA THR A 124 -19.02 -34.75 -2.19
C THR A 124 -18.19 -34.86 -3.48
N ARG A 125 -16.88 -35.17 -3.40
CA ARG A 125 -16.01 -35.27 -4.61
C ARG A 125 -15.84 -36.67 -5.18
N ALA A 126 -16.48 -37.70 -4.60
CA ALA A 126 -16.35 -39.09 -5.04
C ALA A 126 -17.48 -39.58 -5.97
N ALA A 127 -18.12 -38.67 -6.71
CA ALA A 127 -19.14 -39.05 -7.70
C ALA A 127 -18.69 -38.70 -9.13
N SER A 128 -18.30 -39.75 -9.86
CA SER A 128 -18.43 -39.94 -11.32
C SER A 128 -17.71 -38.97 -12.27
N ALA A 129 -16.53 -39.40 -12.73
CA ALA A 129 -16.14 -39.24 -14.14
C ALA A 129 -15.50 -40.56 -14.62
N PRO A 130 -15.99 -41.20 -15.71
CA PRO A 130 -15.40 -42.41 -16.24
C PRO A 130 -14.03 -42.12 -16.90
N PRO A 131 -13.06 -43.04 -16.81
CA PRO A 131 -11.75 -42.89 -17.46
C PRO A 131 -11.90 -43.02 -18.98
N THR A 132 -11.46 -41.99 -19.71
CA THR A 132 -11.36 -42.03 -21.17
C THR A 132 -10.24 -42.97 -21.61
N PRO A 133 -10.47 -43.85 -22.61
CA PRO A 133 -9.49 -44.84 -23.02
C PRO A 133 -8.34 -44.21 -23.83
N SER A 134 -7.15 -44.69 -23.49
CA SER A 134 -5.86 -44.48 -24.13
C SER A 134 -5.92 -44.67 -25.64
N ARG A 135 -5.70 -43.60 -26.42
CA ARG A 135 -5.56 -43.71 -27.88
C ARG A 135 -4.09 -43.73 -28.30
N SER A 136 -3.83 -44.74 -29.11
CA SER A 136 -2.57 -45.24 -29.64
C SER A 136 -1.54 -44.22 -30.13
N ARG A 137 -0.29 -44.54 -29.82
CA ARG A 137 0.92 -44.15 -30.55
C ARG A 137 0.75 -44.34 -32.06
N GLN A 138 1.14 -43.33 -32.84
CA GLN A 138 1.72 -43.56 -34.17
C GLN A 138 2.91 -42.63 -34.42
N PRO A 139 3.92 -43.07 -35.19
CA PRO A 139 5.20 -42.41 -35.35
C PRO A 139 5.23 -41.41 -36.53
N SER A 140 6.23 -40.54 -36.46
CA SER A 140 6.56 -39.42 -37.35
C SER A 140 6.63 -39.72 -38.85
N PRO A 141 6.50 -38.66 -39.67
CA PRO A 141 7.41 -38.49 -40.79
C PRO A 141 8.14 -37.14 -40.74
N SER A 142 9.42 -37.22 -41.04
CA SER A 142 10.39 -36.15 -41.25
C SER A 142 9.95 -35.10 -42.29
N GLY A 143 10.07 -33.82 -41.94
CA GLY A 143 9.86 -32.68 -42.82
C GLY A 143 10.85 -31.56 -42.50
N ARG A 144 11.67 -31.24 -43.49
CA ARG A 144 12.86 -30.39 -43.48
C ARG A 144 12.47 -28.91 -43.63
N SER A 145 13.37 -28.01 -43.22
CA SER A 145 13.42 -26.55 -43.56
C SER A 145 12.40 -25.66 -42.83
N THR A 146 12.64 -24.39 -42.46
CA THR A 146 13.77 -23.46 -42.48
C THR A 146 13.30 -22.23 -41.69
N SER A 147 14.27 -21.43 -41.25
CA SER A 147 14.16 -20.01 -40.89
C SER A 147 13.79 -19.67 -39.45
N SER A 148 14.73 -18.92 -38.87
CA SER A 148 14.73 -18.26 -37.59
C SER A 148 13.61 -17.23 -37.45
N ALA A 149 12.86 -17.30 -36.35
CA ALA A 149 12.13 -16.14 -35.84
C ALA A 149 12.45 -15.97 -34.35
N LYS A 150 13.55 -15.25 -34.10
CA LYS A 150 13.89 -14.75 -32.77
C LYS A 150 12.80 -13.77 -32.33
N ARG A 151 11.98 -14.15 -31.34
CA ARG A 151 11.10 -13.21 -30.63
C ARG A 151 11.98 -12.33 -29.74
N SER A 152 12.24 -11.11 -30.21
CA SER A 152 12.90 -10.03 -29.46
C SER A 152 11.87 -9.32 -28.56
N TRP A 153 12.15 -9.22 -27.26
CA TRP A 153 11.25 -8.64 -26.23
C TRP A 153 11.74 -7.29 -25.67
N TYR A 154 12.58 -6.54 -26.40
CA TYR A 154 12.97 -5.20 -25.98
C TYR A 154 12.91 -4.21 -27.14
N GLN A 155 11.91 -3.34 -27.13
CA GLN A 155 11.99 -2.04 -27.81
C GLN A 155 12.40 -0.99 -26.78
N ARG A 156 13.55 -0.37 -27.03
CA ARG A 156 14.04 0.85 -26.37
C ARG A 156 13.10 2.00 -26.70
N LEU A 157 12.68 2.75 -25.68
CA LEU A 157 12.20 4.12 -25.84
C LEU A 157 13.42 5.07 -25.86
N VAL A 158 13.36 6.03 -26.77
CA VAL A 158 14.22 7.23 -26.83
C VAL A 158 13.61 8.28 -25.91
#